data_AF-A0A9P7GR26-F1
#
_entry.id   AF-A0A9P7GR26-F1
#
_cell.length_a   1.000
_cell.length_b   1.000
_cell.length_c   1.000
_cell.angle_alpha   90.00
_cell.angle_beta   90.00
_cell.angle_gamma   90.00
#
_symmetry.space_group_name_H-M   'P 1'
#
loop_
_entity.id
_entity.type
_entity.pdbx_description
1 polymer ?
#
loop_
_entity_poly.entity_id
_entity_poly.type
_entity_poly.pdbx_seq_one_letter_code
_entity_poly.pdbx_strand_id
1 'polypeptide(L)'
;MFLRPCQLLVISCLHVAVYGAVLRNFQVTQPVVVPDDAKQCTIKVLQPPTDCGPLGSWAAITLNLTVTSNGTQYDRLAHFTFQNVEIWRTSTPEPTIGDGIIWTYIKDVSRYTPLFANPGTFILQLDNIVEPGLDGIYSSKMLNVTLPRNTVKVFAELLASGNAEEEFWYFNAANEYLSTLPQDTTYGQGPFRELRLLIDGKIAGAALPYPVIFTGGLNPSLWRPITAYGALDLPTYFLDVTPFVPLLTDGNPHQFTIDVVSAEDDHTILQNWYVSGLLQVITDPSLKPTTGHMTVYDAPLFSQTSTTAVVQPDNVNITVKATRKLHIEANILSGSGEATYVVWKQDLSYSNEQSYIQDAQYQIVTQRASGSNIATHNGVPSVVEIFSYPLYIDLAFSADQTSFTTVVDHSYDRDLLPDPLVVRSKIEMSQITNGFFQVETDGNFANGTSNNTFAYEDLAGNTYTREVDAALNNITFDREGGTLAHTGTTTEGFQSISQVIKYVLGRLPGGNK
;
A
#
# COMPACT_ATOMS: atom_id res chain seq x y z
N MET A 1 -38.23 -37.67 -69.35
CA MET A 1 -38.60 -37.85 -67.92
C MET A 1 -37.67 -36.96 -67.11
N PHE A 2 -38.07 -35.70 -66.89
CA PHE A 2 -37.29 -34.72 -66.14
C PHE A 2 -37.65 -34.83 -64.66
N LEU A 3 -36.70 -35.28 -63.83
CA LEU A 3 -36.85 -35.36 -62.38
C LEU A 3 -36.33 -34.06 -61.75
N ARG A 4 -37.18 -33.42 -60.95
CA ARG A 4 -36.92 -32.20 -60.17
C ARG A 4 -35.85 -32.46 -59.10
N PRO A 5 -34.96 -31.50 -58.80
CA PRO A 5 -34.11 -31.56 -57.62
C PRO A 5 -34.89 -31.14 -56.36
N CYS A 6 -34.66 -31.88 -55.29
CA CYS A 6 -35.20 -31.69 -53.95
C CYS A 6 -34.51 -30.49 -53.27
N GLN A 7 -35.29 -29.54 -52.74
CA GLN A 7 -34.76 -28.43 -51.94
C GLN A 7 -34.39 -28.94 -50.54
N LEU A 8 -33.11 -28.87 -50.19
CA LEU A 8 -32.61 -29.07 -48.83
C LEU A 8 -32.67 -27.72 -48.09
N LEU A 9 -33.49 -27.65 -47.04
CA LEU A 9 -33.60 -26.52 -46.13
C LEU A 9 -32.37 -26.53 -45.20
N VAL A 10 -31.43 -25.61 -45.39
CA VAL A 10 -30.31 -25.40 -44.45
C VAL A 10 -30.80 -24.53 -43.31
N ILE A 11 -31.04 -25.15 -42.15
CA ILE A 11 -31.24 -24.44 -40.88
C ILE A 11 -29.87 -23.93 -40.45
N SER A 12 -29.64 -22.62 -40.60
CA SER A 12 -28.47 -21.94 -40.03
C SER A 12 -28.64 -21.87 -38.51
N CYS A 13 -28.04 -22.80 -37.78
CA CYS A 13 -27.78 -22.60 -36.36
C CYS A 13 -26.78 -21.45 -36.22
N LEU A 14 -27.28 -20.24 -35.94
CA LEU A 14 -26.48 -19.18 -35.34
C LEU A 14 -25.94 -19.71 -34.01
N HIS A 15 -24.69 -20.17 -34.03
CA HIS A 15 -23.90 -20.26 -32.80
C HIS A 15 -23.61 -18.83 -32.38
N VAL A 16 -24.40 -18.32 -31.44
CA VAL A 16 -23.97 -17.18 -30.63
C VAL A 16 -22.77 -17.69 -29.84
N ALA A 17 -21.57 -17.33 -30.30
CA ALA A 17 -20.37 -17.46 -29.50
C ALA A 17 -20.53 -16.52 -28.31
N VAL A 18 -20.95 -17.07 -27.16
CA VAL A 18 -20.86 -16.39 -25.88
C VAL A 18 -19.37 -16.39 -25.53
N TYR A 19 -18.65 -15.34 -25.93
CA TYR A 19 -17.35 -15.06 -25.35
C TYR A 19 -17.59 -14.69 -23.88
N GLY A 20 -17.03 -15.46 -22.95
CA GLY A 20 -17.08 -15.09 -21.54
C GLY A 20 -16.35 -13.76 -21.32
N ALA A 21 -16.95 -12.89 -20.51
CA ALA A 21 -16.42 -11.57 -20.25
C ALA A 21 -15.30 -11.65 -19.20
N VAL A 22 -14.11 -11.17 -19.57
CA VAL A 22 -12.95 -11.07 -18.65
C VAL A 22 -13.29 -10.12 -17.49
N LEU A 23 -13.06 -10.56 -16.25
CA LEU A 23 -13.24 -9.71 -15.07
C LEU A 23 -12.26 -8.52 -15.12
N ARG A 24 -12.78 -7.30 -14.95
CA ARG A 24 -11.99 -6.06 -14.93
C ARG A 24 -11.90 -5.55 -13.49
N ASN A 25 -10.73 -5.70 -12.88
CA ASN A 25 -10.50 -5.19 -11.51
C ASN A 25 -9.86 -3.80 -11.53
N PHE A 26 -10.20 -2.98 -10.53
CA PHE A 26 -9.60 -1.66 -10.31
C PHE A 26 -9.61 -1.27 -8.82
N GLN A 27 -8.83 -0.24 -8.47
CA GLN A 27 -8.84 0.41 -7.15
C GLN A 27 -9.46 1.80 -7.29
N VAL A 28 -10.28 2.22 -6.32
CA VAL A 28 -10.81 3.59 -6.28
C VAL A 28 -9.69 4.55 -5.87
N THR A 29 -9.36 5.50 -6.75
CA THR A 29 -8.29 6.49 -6.56
C THR A 29 -8.55 7.71 -7.44
N GLN A 30 -7.96 8.85 -7.11
CA GLN A 30 -7.99 10.02 -7.99
C GLN A 30 -7.26 9.76 -9.32
N PRO A 31 -7.72 10.35 -10.43
CA PRO A 31 -6.95 10.43 -11.66
C PRO A 31 -5.61 11.15 -11.45
N VAL A 32 -4.60 10.83 -12.27
CA VAL A 32 -3.35 11.57 -12.22
C VAL A 32 -3.56 13.01 -12.69
N VAL A 33 -3.02 13.96 -11.94
CA VAL A 33 -3.10 15.40 -12.26
C VAL A 33 -2.09 15.71 -13.38
N VAL A 34 -2.58 15.92 -14.59
CA VAL A 34 -1.79 16.34 -15.76
C VAL A 34 -2.50 17.53 -16.42
N PRO A 35 -1.79 18.61 -16.79
CA PRO A 35 -2.42 19.73 -17.51
C PRO A 35 -3.09 19.26 -18.82
N ASP A 36 -4.29 19.77 -19.12
CA ASP A 36 -5.06 19.37 -20.32
C ASP A 36 -4.34 19.68 -21.64
N ASP A 37 -3.49 20.70 -21.66
CA ASP A 37 -2.69 21.12 -22.81
C ASP A 37 -1.29 20.47 -22.83
N ALA A 38 -0.98 19.60 -21.86
CA ALA A 38 0.29 18.90 -21.81
C ALA A 38 0.45 18.00 -23.05
N LYS A 39 1.58 18.18 -23.75
CA LYS A 39 1.94 17.28 -24.85
C LYS A 39 2.21 15.89 -24.29
N GLN A 40 1.48 14.89 -24.76
CA GLN A 40 1.72 13.50 -24.37
C GLN A 40 2.85 12.89 -25.22
N CYS A 41 3.92 12.41 -24.57
CA CYS A 41 5.00 11.67 -25.22
C CYS A 41 5.05 10.24 -24.69
N THR A 42 4.95 9.24 -25.57
CA THR A 42 5.10 7.81 -25.21
C THR A 42 6.52 7.34 -25.50
N ILE A 43 7.23 6.88 -24.47
CA ILE A 43 8.56 6.30 -24.61
C ILE A 43 8.43 4.80 -24.81
N LYS A 44 8.99 4.26 -25.90
CA LYS A 44 9.04 2.82 -26.15
C LYS A 44 10.35 2.16 -25.67
N VAL A 45 11.41 2.93 -25.42
CA VAL A 45 12.72 2.46 -24.91
C VAL A 45 13.46 3.60 -24.18
N LEU A 46 13.87 3.35 -22.93
CA LEU A 46 14.89 3.91 -22.00
C LEU A 46 15.62 5.27 -22.25
N GLN A 47 15.24 6.09 -23.22
CA GLN A 47 15.72 7.46 -23.42
C GLN A 47 14.63 8.47 -23.05
N PRO A 48 14.96 9.50 -22.26
CA PRO A 48 13.97 10.50 -21.90
C PRO A 48 13.56 11.34 -23.13
N PRO A 49 12.27 11.71 -23.24
CA PRO A 49 11.74 12.39 -24.40
C PRO A 49 12.14 13.87 -24.34
N THR A 50 12.83 14.36 -25.36
CA THR A 50 13.21 15.78 -25.47
C THR A 50 12.11 16.64 -26.10
N ASP A 51 11.09 16.01 -26.66
CA ASP A 51 10.00 16.67 -27.36
C ASP A 51 8.85 17.08 -26.43
N CYS A 52 8.93 16.70 -25.15
CA CYS A 52 8.05 17.10 -24.04
C CYS A 52 8.67 18.22 -23.15
N GLY A 53 9.72 18.89 -23.63
CA GLY A 53 10.45 19.94 -22.93
C GLY A 53 11.89 19.55 -22.56
N PRO A 54 12.68 20.48 -21.99
CA PRO A 54 13.99 20.17 -21.42
C PRO A 54 13.95 18.98 -20.44
N LEU A 55 15.05 18.23 -20.38
CA LEU A 55 15.18 17.10 -19.45
C LEU A 55 14.98 17.59 -18.00
N GLY A 56 14.06 16.95 -17.28
CA GLY A 56 13.74 17.30 -15.91
C GLY A 56 12.74 18.46 -15.74
N SER A 57 12.23 19.05 -16.82
CA SER A 57 11.22 20.11 -16.76
C SER A 57 9.82 19.65 -17.17
N TRP A 58 9.57 18.34 -17.14
CA TRP A 58 8.27 17.77 -17.51
C TRP A 58 7.21 18.11 -16.46
N ALA A 59 5.97 18.33 -16.92
CA ALA A 59 4.85 18.63 -16.03
C ALA A 59 4.45 17.42 -15.16
N ALA A 60 4.51 16.22 -15.73
CA ALA A 60 4.27 14.97 -15.03
C ALA A 60 4.99 13.81 -15.71
N ILE A 61 5.25 12.74 -14.95
CA ILE A 61 5.72 11.44 -15.44
C ILE A 61 4.78 10.38 -14.89
N THR A 62 4.11 9.64 -15.78
CA THR A 62 3.16 8.59 -15.40
C THR A 62 3.58 7.22 -15.90
N LEU A 63 3.37 6.20 -15.09
CA LEU A 63 3.53 4.80 -15.47
C LEU A 63 2.15 4.19 -15.65
N ASN A 64 1.87 3.67 -16.85
CA ASN A 64 0.64 2.94 -17.13
C ASN A 64 0.96 1.45 -17.22
N LEU A 65 0.46 0.68 -16.25
CA LEU A 65 0.61 -0.76 -16.20
C LEU A 65 -0.74 -1.42 -16.53
N THR A 66 -0.77 -2.21 -17.60
CA THR A 66 -1.87 -3.15 -17.87
C THR A 66 -1.35 -4.56 -17.75
N VAL A 67 -2.03 -5.40 -16.98
CA VAL A 67 -1.68 -6.81 -16.81
C VAL A 67 -2.89 -7.67 -17.10
N THR A 68 -2.65 -8.79 -17.78
CA THR A 68 -3.62 -9.85 -18.02
C THR A 68 -3.10 -11.15 -17.43
N SER A 69 -3.92 -11.87 -16.69
CA SER A 69 -3.62 -13.23 -16.24
C SER A 69 -4.67 -14.18 -16.81
N ASN A 70 -4.22 -15.24 -17.49
CA ASN A 70 -5.06 -16.31 -18.01
C ASN A 70 -4.70 -17.61 -17.28
N GLY A 71 -5.63 -18.19 -16.52
CA GLY A 71 -5.40 -19.29 -15.60
C GLY A 71 -5.30 -18.86 -14.13
N THR A 72 -4.87 -19.78 -13.24
CA THR A 72 -4.82 -19.55 -11.79
C THR A 72 -3.45 -19.08 -11.33
N GLN A 73 -3.35 -17.83 -10.87
CA GLN A 73 -2.23 -17.28 -10.12
C GLN A 73 -2.69 -16.40 -8.97
N TYR A 74 -2.27 -16.74 -7.75
CA TYR A 74 -2.52 -15.95 -6.55
C TYR A 74 -1.98 -14.52 -6.68
N ASP A 75 -2.45 -13.62 -5.83
CA ASP A 75 -1.86 -12.30 -5.68
C ASP A 75 -0.33 -12.36 -5.43
N ARG A 76 0.38 -11.48 -6.14
CA ARG A 76 1.85 -11.39 -6.14
C ARG A 76 2.28 -9.96 -5.92
N LEU A 77 3.21 -9.79 -4.97
CA LEU A 77 3.91 -8.53 -4.81
C LEU A 77 4.80 -8.28 -6.04
N ALA A 78 4.71 -7.10 -6.59
CA ALA A 78 5.55 -6.63 -7.68
C ALA A 78 6.14 -5.27 -7.34
N HIS A 79 7.30 -4.98 -7.91
CA HIS A 79 7.90 -3.67 -7.78
C HIS A 79 8.55 -3.22 -9.09
N PHE A 80 8.48 -1.92 -9.32
CA PHE A 80 9.16 -1.25 -10.42
C PHE A 80 10.38 -0.53 -9.88
N THR A 81 11.53 -0.79 -10.47
CA THR A 81 12.72 0.02 -10.24
C THR A 81 13.13 0.78 -11.49
N PHE A 82 13.59 2.01 -11.30
CA PHE A 82 14.28 2.77 -12.33
C PHE A 82 15.65 3.19 -11.80
N GLN A 83 16.72 2.80 -12.51
CA GLN A 83 18.10 2.95 -12.04
C GLN A 83 18.32 2.35 -10.65
N ASN A 84 17.73 1.17 -10.40
CA ASN A 84 17.75 0.44 -9.12
C ASN A 84 17.10 1.17 -7.93
N VAL A 85 16.35 2.24 -8.20
CA VAL A 85 15.49 2.91 -7.21
C VAL A 85 14.08 2.39 -7.38
N GLU A 86 13.47 1.86 -6.32
CA GLU A 86 12.06 1.47 -6.35
C GLU A 86 11.17 2.70 -6.42
N ILE A 87 10.33 2.76 -7.44
CA ILE A 87 9.46 3.91 -7.73
C ILE A 87 7.98 3.57 -7.62
N TRP A 88 7.64 2.29 -7.57
CA TRP A 88 6.27 1.80 -7.40
C TRP A 88 6.26 0.36 -6.87
N ARG A 89 5.58 0.15 -5.73
CA ARG A 89 5.22 -1.18 -5.19
C ARG A 89 3.73 -1.44 -5.41
N THR A 90 3.40 -2.61 -5.92
CA THR A 90 2.03 -3.00 -6.28
C THR A 90 1.79 -4.49 -5.98
N SER A 91 0.54 -4.92 -5.91
CA SER A 91 0.17 -6.34 -5.90
C SER A 91 -0.76 -6.67 -7.07
N THR A 92 -0.69 -7.90 -7.57
CA THR A 92 -1.60 -8.37 -8.62
C THR A 92 -2.95 -8.80 -8.02
N PRO A 93 -4.09 -8.54 -8.69
CA PRO A 93 -5.37 -9.13 -8.32
C PRO A 93 -5.35 -10.67 -8.32
N GLU A 94 -6.04 -11.25 -7.34
CA GLU A 94 -6.33 -12.68 -7.24
C GLU A 94 -7.12 -13.15 -8.48
N PRO A 95 -6.82 -14.32 -9.06
CA PRO A 95 -7.22 -14.68 -10.41
C PRO A 95 -8.68 -15.18 -10.45
N THR A 96 -9.30 -15.12 -11.62
CA THR A 96 -10.57 -15.82 -11.87
C THR A 96 -10.28 -17.14 -12.58
N ILE A 97 -10.88 -18.25 -12.11
CA ILE A 97 -10.81 -19.53 -12.82
C ILE A 97 -11.57 -19.39 -14.15
N GLY A 98 -10.92 -19.71 -15.28
CA GLY A 98 -11.52 -19.62 -16.61
C GLY A 98 -10.92 -18.49 -17.45
N ASP A 99 -11.77 -17.57 -17.91
CA ASP A 99 -11.46 -16.56 -18.95
C ASP A 99 -10.41 -15.49 -18.55
N GLY A 100 -9.88 -15.57 -17.33
CA GLY A 100 -8.81 -14.72 -16.84
C GLY A 100 -9.27 -13.39 -16.22
N ILE A 101 -8.29 -12.54 -15.90
CA ILE A 101 -8.48 -11.23 -15.28
C ILE A 101 -7.61 -10.20 -16.00
N ILE A 102 -8.11 -8.97 -16.11
CA ILE A 102 -7.37 -7.80 -16.59
C ILE A 102 -7.50 -6.66 -15.59
N TRP A 103 -6.41 -5.94 -15.35
CA TRP A 103 -6.43 -4.68 -14.61
C TRP A 103 -5.44 -3.70 -15.21
N THR A 104 -5.72 -2.43 -15.02
CA THR A 104 -4.84 -1.33 -15.41
C THR A 104 -4.73 -0.35 -14.24
N TYR A 105 -3.51 0.10 -13.94
CA TYR A 105 -3.27 1.17 -12.98
C TYR A 105 -2.31 2.21 -13.56
N ILE A 106 -2.61 3.49 -13.34
CA ILE A 106 -1.76 4.60 -13.76
C ILE A 106 -1.18 5.25 -12.51
N LYS A 107 0.14 5.19 -12.35
CA LYS A 107 0.87 5.77 -11.22
C LYS A 107 1.56 7.07 -11.62
N ASP A 108 1.37 8.12 -10.83
CA ASP A 108 2.21 9.32 -10.89
C ASP A 108 3.57 9.05 -10.22
N VAL A 109 4.65 9.20 -10.99
CA VAL A 109 6.04 9.06 -10.55
C VAL A 109 6.84 10.35 -10.74
N SER A 110 6.17 11.49 -10.90
CA SER A 110 6.80 12.81 -11.15
C SER A 110 7.82 13.21 -10.09
N ARG A 111 7.63 12.77 -8.84
CA ARG A 111 8.60 12.98 -7.76
C ARG A 111 10.01 12.41 -8.05
N TYR A 112 10.10 11.44 -8.95
CA TYR A 112 11.35 10.79 -9.36
C TYR A 112 11.97 11.45 -10.62
N THR A 113 11.48 12.62 -11.03
CA THR A 113 11.97 13.39 -12.19
C THR A 113 13.50 13.48 -12.30
N PRO A 114 14.28 13.69 -11.20
CA PRO A 114 15.74 13.71 -11.30
C PRO A 114 16.34 12.40 -11.84
N LEU A 115 15.73 11.25 -11.57
CA LEU A 115 16.17 9.98 -12.15
C LEU A 115 15.90 9.98 -13.66
N PHE A 116 14.68 10.35 -14.07
CA PHE A 116 14.25 10.35 -15.48
C PHE A 116 15.00 11.37 -16.35
N ALA A 117 15.69 12.34 -15.76
CA ALA A 117 16.56 13.27 -16.50
C ALA A 117 17.74 12.57 -17.21
N ASN A 118 18.06 11.31 -16.85
CA ASN A 118 19.11 10.53 -17.48
C ASN A 118 18.56 9.22 -18.07
N PRO A 119 19.13 8.69 -19.16
CA PRO A 119 18.87 7.32 -19.60
C PRO A 119 19.17 6.34 -18.47
N GLY A 120 18.28 5.39 -18.24
CA GLY A 120 18.37 4.47 -17.12
C GLY A 120 17.72 3.13 -17.43
N THR A 121 17.97 2.12 -16.61
CA THR A 121 17.32 0.80 -16.75
C THR A 121 16.04 0.80 -15.94
N PHE A 122 14.95 0.33 -16.56
CA PHE A 122 13.66 0.14 -15.93
C PHE A 122 13.42 -1.37 -15.76
N ILE A 123 13.09 -1.81 -14.55
CA ILE A 123 12.87 -3.22 -14.22
C ILE A 123 11.50 -3.33 -13.55
N LEU A 124 10.62 -4.13 -14.15
CA LEU A 124 9.47 -4.70 -13.45
C LEU A 124 9.89 -6.06 -12.93
N GLN A 125 9.96 -6.20 -11.62
CA GLN A 125 10.14 -7.48 -10.97
C GLN A 125 8.81 -7.91 -10.38
N LEU A 126 8.23 -8.94 -11.01
CA LEU A 126 7.04 -9.64 -10.54
C LEU A 126 7.53 -11.00 -10.05
N ASP A 127 7.75 -11.09 -8.75
CA ASP A 127 8.27 -12.32 -8.17
C ASP A 127 7.15 -13.37 -8.14
N ASN A 128 7.37 -14.45 -8.87
CA ASN A 128 6.46 -15.57 -8.91
C ASN A 128 7.17 -16.83 -8.45
N ILE A 129 6.55 -17.57 -7.55
CA ILE A 129 7.06 -18.86 -7.07
C ILE A 129 6.28 -19.94 -7.82
N VAL A 130 7.00 -20.75 -8.61
CA VAL A 130 6.45 -21.91 -9.32
C VAL A 130 7.30 -23.15 -9.05
N GLU A 131 7.33 -23.66 -7.81
CA GLU A 131 7.57 -25.10 -7.50
C GLU A 131 7.39 -25.45 -6.00
N PRO A 132 7.29 -26.75 -5.64
CA PRO A 132 7.34 -27.24 -4.25
C PRO A 132 8.78 -27.34 -3.71
N GLY A 133 9.02 -26.86 -2.48
CA GLY A 133 10.26 -27.14 -1.73
C GLY A 133 11.24 -25.96 -1.54
N LEU A 134 10.81 -24.73 -1.79
CA LEU A 134 11.62 -23.53 -1.56
C LEU A 134 11.15 -22.80 -0.29
N ASP A 135 11.89 -22.96 0.80
CA ASP A 135 11.65 -22.43 2.17
C ASP A 135 12.61 -21.28 2.55
N GLY A 136 13.26 -20.68 1.55
CA GLY A 136 14.29 -19.66 1.73
C GLY A 136 13.73 -18.30 2.17
N ILE A 137 14.18 -17.84 3.33
CA ILE A 137 13.84 -16.55 3.94
C ILE A 137 15.01 -15.58 3.73
N TYR A 138 14.73 -14.34 3.29
CA TYR A 138 15.70 -13.25 3.23
C TYR A 138 15.30 -12.06 4.13
N SER A 139 16.25 -11.58 4.94
CA SER A 139 16.21 -10.34 5.74
C SER A 139 17.68 -10.00 6.10
N SER A 140 18.24 -8.78 6.08
CA SER A 140 17.84 -7.39 5.84
C SER A 140 19.05 -6.63 5.27
N LYS A 141 18.91 -5.38 4.80
CA LYS A 141 20.01 -4.60 4.21
C LYS A 141 20.33 -3.34 5.01
N MET A 142 21.57 -3.29 5.49
CA MET A 142 22.24 -2.11 6.03
C MET A 142 23.04 -1.45 4.89
N LEU A 143 22.90 -0.14 4.72
CA LEU A 143 23.63 0.59 3.68
C LEU A 143 24.49 1.69 4.28
N ASN A 144 25.79 1.65 3.97
CA ASN A 144 26.68 2.78 4.20
C ASN A 144 26.45 3.80 3.07
N VAL A 145 25.96 4.98 3.42
CA VAL A 145 25.66 6.08 2.50
C VAL A 145 26.58 7.25 2.84
N THR A 146 27.29 7.78 1.84
CA THR A 146 28.03 9.05 1.97
C THR A 146 27.25 10.13 1.24
N LEU A 147 26.83 11.17 1.96
CA LEU A 147 26.16 12.31 1.36
C LEU A 147 27.16 13.35 0.84
N PRO A 148 26.80 14.17 -0.16
CA PRO A 148 27.56 15.34 -0.54
C PRO A 148 27.81 16.26 0.66
N ARG A 149 29.04 16.76 0.81
CA ARG A 149 29.40 17.62 1.95
C ARG A 149 28.67 18.96 1.95
N ASN A 150 28.10 19.37 0.83
CA ASN A 150 27.28 20.56 0.68
C ASN A 150 25.77 20.27 0.75
N THR A 151 25.34 19.12 1.25
CA THR A 151 23.92 18.83 1.51
C THR A 151 23.33 19.84 2.50
N VAL A 152 22.12 20.34 2.22
CA VAL A 152 21.38 21.30 3.07
C VAL A 152 20.01 20.79 3.51
N LYS A 153 19.39 19.87 2.76
CA LYS A 153 18.15 19.18 3.15
C LYS A 153 18.21 17.71 2.76
N VAL A 154 17.59 16.86 3.57
CA VAL A 154 17.45 15.43 3.29
C VAL A 154 16.06 14.97 3.71
N PHE A 155 15.32 14.38 2.78
CA PHE A 155 14.04 13.74 3.06
C PHE A 155 14.14 12.25 2.78
N ALA A 156 13.46 11.43 3.58
CA ALA A 156 13.35 10.01 3.32
C ALA A 156 11.92 9.63 2.92
N GLU A 157 11.79 8.82 1.89
CA GLU A 157 10.56 8.11 1.55
C GLU A 157 10.76 6.62 1.84
N LEU A 158 9.85 6.01 2.59
CA LEU A 158 9.90 4.60 2.98
C LEU A 158 8.69 3.84 2.42
N LEU A 159 8.95 2.65 1.87
CA LEU A 159 7.91 1.70 1.46
C LEU A 159 8.04 0.44 2.29
N ALA A 160 6.92 -0.05 2.83
CA ALA A 160 6.88 -1.25 3.65
C ALA A 160 5.66 -2.11 3.31
N SER A 161 5.85 -3.42 3.24
CA SER A 161 4.79 -4.41 3.04
C SER A 161 5.08 -5.65 3.83
N GLY A 162 4.15 -6.07 4.69
CA GLY A 162 4.14 -7.41 5.25
C GLY A 162 3.86 -8.44 4.16
N ASN A 163 4.35 -9.66 4.33
CA ASN A 163 4.16 -10.80 3.43
C ASN A 163 4.18 -12.11 4.23
N ALA A 164 3.72 -13.20 3.63
CA ALA A 164 3.69 -14.52 4.28
C ALA A 164 2.92 -14.47 5.61
N GLU A 165 3.56 -14.78 6.75
CA GLU A 165 2.94 -14.72 8.09
C GLU A 165 2.68 -13.28 8.56
N GLU A 166 3.34 -12.30 7.94
CA GLU A 166 3.15 -10.88 8.17
C GLU A 166 2.12 -10.27 7.20
N GLU A 167 1.43 -11.04 6.35
CA GLU A 167 0.39 -10.50 5.47
C GLU A 167 -0.82 -9.97 6.26
N PHE A 168 -1.20 -10.69 7.32
CA PHE A 168 -2.32 -10.38 8.20
C PHE A 168 -1.84 -9.92 9.58
N TRP A 169 -0.71 -9.22 9.65
CA TRP A 169 -0.06 -8.83 10.91
C TRP A 169 -1.00 -8.20 11.95
N TYR A 170 -2.05 -7.50 11.51
CA TYR A 170 -3.08 -6.90 12.36
C TYR A 170 -3.97 -7.91 13.13
N PHE A 171 -3.92 -9.21 12.78
CA PHE A 171 -4.53 -10.33 13.51
C PHE A 171 -3.57 -11.04 14.47
N ASN A 172 -2.26 -10.79 14.38
CA ASN A 172 -1.29 -11.50 15.20
C ASN A 172 -1.53 -11.17 16.68
N ALA A 173 -1.60 -12.21 17.52
CA ALA A 173 -1.83 -12.05 18.95
C ALA A 173 -0.51 -11.75 19.66
N ALA A 174 -0.60 -11.01 20.77
CA ALA A 174 0.55 -10.81 21.64
C ALA A 174 1.03 -12.15 22.21
N ASN A 175 2.35 -12.37 22.25
CA ASN A 175 2.91 -13.69 22.59
C ASN A 175 2.45 -14.20 23.96
N GLU A 176 2.31 -13.28 24.93
CA GLU A 176 1.84 -13.57 26.30
C GLU A 176 0.50 -14.32 26.33
N TYR A 177 -0.40 -14.04 25.38
CA TYR A 177 -1.75 -14.60 25.36
C TYR A 177 -1.98 -15.63 24.24
N LEU A 178 -0.99 -15.86 23.38
CA LEU A 178 -1.12 -16.80 22.26
C LEU A 178 -1.53 -18.21 22.71
N SER A 179 -0.99 -18.72 23.82
CA SER A 179 -1.33 -20.05 24.36
C SER A 179 -2.74 -20.15 24.94
N THR A 180 -3.45 -19.04 25.08
CA THR A 180 -4.85 -19.03 25.55
C THR A 180 -5.85 -19.24 24.40
N LEU A 181 -5.38 -19.18 23.15
CA LEU A 181 -6.18 -19.34 21.95
C LEU A 181 -6.07 -20.78 21.41
N PRO A 182 -7.10 -21.28 20.71
CA PRO A 182 -6.99 -22.54 19.98
C PRO A 182 -5.84 -22.52 18.97
N GLN A 183 -5.20 -23.67 18.76
CA GLN A 183 -4.11 -23.80 17.82
C GLN A 183 -4.52 -23.35 16.40
N ASP A 184 -3.58 -22.78 15.65
CA ASP A 184 -3.75 -22.31 14.26
C ASP A 184 -4.76 -21.15 14.08
N THR A 185 -5.32 -20.61 15.16
CA THR A 185 -6.22 -19.43 15.13
C THR A 185 -5.51 -18.18 14.61
N THR A 186 -4.28 -17.94 15.06
CA THR A 186 -3.47 -16.75 14.73
C THR A 186 -1.99 -17.03 14.96
N TYR A 187 -1.13 -16.11 14.51
CA TYR A 187 0.30 -16.13 14.81
C TYR A 187 0.64 -15.23 16.01
N GLY A 188 1.86 -15.38 16.52
CA GLY A 188 2.42 -14.51 17.56
C GLY A 188 3.00 -13.20 17.02
N GLN A 189 3.82 -12.55 17.87
CA GLN A 189 4.50 -11.27 17.64
C GLN A 189 3.61 -10.02 17.64
N GLY A 190 2.37 -10.15 18.12
CA GLY A 190 1.45 -9.05 18.34
C GLY A 190 1.04 -8.31 17.06
N PRO A 191 0.05 -7.41 17.14
CA PRO A 191 -0.49 -6.73 15.98
C PRO A 191 0.18 -5.38 15.69
N PHE A 192 1.06 -4.90 16.57
CA PHE A 192 1.72 -3.60 16.36
C PHE A 192 2.91 -3.73 15.41
N ARG A 193 2.99 -2.83 14.42
CA ARG A 193 4.15 -2.70 13.54
C ARG A 193 4.56 -1.24 13.45
N GLU A 194 5.83 -0.97 13.73
CA GLU A 194 6.43 0.35 13.55
C GLU A 194 7.59 0.25 12.58
N LEU A 195 7.47 0.93 11.44
CA LEU A 195 8.53 1.07 10.45
C LEU A 195 9.46 2.21 10.89
N ARG A 196 10.74 1.93 11.11
CA ARG A 196 11.70 2.93 11.60
C ARG A 196 12.81 3.18 10.60
N LEU A 197 13.27 4.42 10.55
CA LEU A 197 14.54 4.79 9.91
C LEU A 197 15.53 5.21 11.00
N LEU A 198 16.67 4.51 11.03
CA LEU A 198 17.79 4.81 11.92
C LEU A 198 19.00 5.30 11.11
N ILE A 199 19.73 6.25 11.70
CA ILE A 199 21.00 6.76 11.19
C ILE A 199 22.03 6.61 12.30
N ASP A 200 23.06 5.79 12.06
CA ASP A 200 24.10 5.46 13.04
C ASP A 200 23.50 5.00 14.41
N GLY A 201 22.42 4.21 14.34
CA GLY A 201 21.70 3.70 15.51
C GLY A 201 20.75 4.70 16.20
N LYS A 202 20.63 5.94 15.71
CA LYS A 202 19.68 6.95 16.20
C LYS A 202 18.41 6.96 15.36
N ILE A 203 17.24 7.05 15.99
CA ILE A 203 15.97 7.20 15.27
C ILE A 203 15.93 8.55 14.57
N ALA A 204 15.78 8.52 13.25
CA ALA A 204 15.51 9.70 12.42
C ALA A 204 14.01 9.95 12.24
N GLY A 205 13.21 8.88 12.24
CA GLY A 205 11.75 8.94 12.23
C GLY A 205 11.13 7.56 12.14
N ALA A 206 9.81 7.50 12.30
CA ALA A 206 9.04 6.26 12.21
C ALA A 206 7.70 6.45 11.50
N ALA A 207 7.08 5.37 11.06
CA ALA A 207 5.75 5.36 10.49
C ALA A 207 4.93 4.18 11.02
N LEU A 208 3.62 4.38 11.15
CA LEU A 208 2.65 3.31 11.40
C LEU A 208 2.09 2.86 10.06
N PRO A 209 2.42 1.63 9.59
CA PRO A 209 1.95 1.17 8.30
C PRO A 209 0.43 1.09 8.21
N TYR A 210 -0.10 1.37 7.03
CA TYR A 210 -1.51 1.16 6.72
C TYR A 210 -1.75 -0.35 6.58
N PRO A 211 -2.81 -0.93 7.17
CA PRO A 211 -3.11 -2.35 7.02
C PRO A 211 -3.68 -2.64 5.63
N VAL A 212 -2.79 -2.78 4.64
CA VAL A 212 -3.18 -3.18 3.28
C VAL A 212 -3.73 -4.60 3.32
N ILE A 213 -4.92 -4.78 2.73
CA ILE A 213 -5.54 -6.10 2.55
C ILE A 213 -5.36 -6.51 1.09
N PHE A 214 -4.62 -7.59 0.84
CA PHE A 214 -4.40 -8.05 -0.52
C PHE A 214 -5.62 -8.79 -1.06
N THR A 215 -5.73 -8.86 -2.39
CA THR A 215 -6.95 -9.32 -3.06
C THR A 215 -7.28 -10.81 -2.88
N GLY A 216 -6.34 -11.60 -2.39
CA GLY A 216 -6.55 -12.99 -1.97
C GLY A 216 -6.86 -13.14 -0.47
N GLY A 217 -6.74 -12.07 0.31
CA GLY A 217 -6.83 -12.10 1.76
C GLY A 217 -8.26 -12.07 2.30
N LEU A 218 -8.46 -12.74 3.44
CA LEU A 218 -9.73 -12.88 4.16
C LEU A 218 -10.80 -13.60 3.33
N ASN A 219 -11.45 -12.88 2.41
CA ASN A 219 -12.42 -13.42 1.47
C ASN A 219 -12.20 -12.80 0.07
N PRO A 220 -11.70 -13.56 -0.92
CA PRO A 220 -11.40 -13.05 -2.26
C PRO A 220 -12.59 -12.42 -3.01
N SER A 221 -13.83 -12.75 -2.63
CA SER A 221 -15.04 -12.20 -3.26
C SER A 221 -15.31 -10.74 -2.85
N LEU A 222 -14.71 -10.25 -1.76
CA LEU A 222 -14.85 -8.86 -1.32
C LEU A 222 -14.14 -7.88 -2.26
N TRP A 223 -13.08 -8.35 -2.92
CA TRP A 223 -12.12 -7.52 -3.66
C TRP A 223 -12.36 -7.51 -5.17
N ARG A 224 -13.61 -7.74 -5.59
CA ARG A 224 -14.01 -7.89 -7.00
C ARG A 224 -15.34 -7.18 -7.29
N PRO A 225 -15.41 -6.34 -8.34
CA PRO A 225 -14.32 -5.87 -9.21
C PRO A 225 -13.50 -4.73 -8.58
N ILE A 226 -13.81 -4.33 -7.34
CA ILE A 226 -13.14 -3.23 -6.64
C ILE A 226 -12.18 -3.84 -5.61
N THR A 227 -10.87 -3.61 -5.77
CA THR A 227 -9.87 -4.10 -4.82
C THR A 227 -9.89 -3.29 -3.53
N ALA A 228 -9.30 -3.82 -2.46
CA ALA A 228 -9.03 -3.03 -1.27
C ALA A 228 -8.15 -1.81 -1.63
N TYR A 229 -8.38 -0.67 -1.00
CA TYR A 229 -7.48 0.49 -1.13
C TYR A 229 -6.05 0.13 -0.70
N GLY A 230 -5.07 0.58 -1.48
CA GLY A 230 -3.65 0.30 -1.23
C GLY A 230 -3.15 -1.02 -1.83
N ALA A 231 -4.02 -1.90 -2.32
CA ALA A 231 -3.59 -3.19 -2.90
C ALA A 231 -2.89 -3.03 -4.26
N LEU A 232 -3.36 -2.10 -5.11
CA LEU A 232 -2.75 -1.83 -6.42
C LEU A 232 -1.66 -0.75 -6.36
N ASP A 233 -1.69 0.10 -5.33
CA ASP A 233 -0.69 1.14 -5.09
C ASP A 233 -0.45 1.29 -3.59
N LEU A 234 0.58 0.62 -3.09
CA LEU A 234 0.82 0.55 -1.65
C LEU A 234 1.23 1.93 -1.09
N PRO A 235 0.77 2.28 0.13
CA PRO A 235 1.15 3.54 0.76
C PRO A 235 2.66 3.67 1.01
N THR A 236 3.13 4.92 1.03
CA THR A 236 4.51 5.31 1.29
C THR A 236 4.58 6.37 2.40
N TYR A 237 5.70 6.43 3.12
CA TYR A 237 5.87 7.22 4.34
C TYR A 237 7.01 8.22 4.22
N PHE A 238 6.78 9.48 4.58
CA PHE A 238 7.74 10.56 4.41
C PHE A 238 8.30 11.05 5.75
N LEU A 239 9.62 11.19 5.83
CA LEU A 239 10.33 11.68 7.00
C LEU A 239 11.23 12.86 6.63
N ASP A 240 11.26 13.89 7.46
CA ASP A 240 12.26 14.96 7.35
C ASP A 240 13.53 14.57 8.13
N VAL A 241 14.55 14.15 7.39
CA VAL A 241 15.85 13.73 7.93
C VAL A 241 16.82 14.90 8.04
N THR A 242 16.42 16.10 7.60
CA THR A 242 17.26 17.30 7.56
C THR A 242 17.93 17.64 8.90
N PRO A 243 17.33 17.42 10.09
CA PRO A 243 18.03 17.65 11.36
C PRO A 243 19.34 16.88 11.54
N PHE A 244 19.56 15.79 10.80
CA PHE A 244 20.80 15.01 10.81
C PHE A 244 21.89 15.56 9.88
N VAL A 245 21.57 16.50 8.99
CA VAL A 245 22.53 17.04 8.00
C VAL A 245 23.87 17.46 8.60
N PRO A 246 23.94 18.17 9.76
CA PRO A 246 25.22 18.54 10.35
C PRO A 246 26.13 17.36 10.73
N LEU A 247 25.54 16.17 10.91
CA LEU A 247 26.27 14.93 11.21
C LEU A 247 26.66 14.19 9.92
N LEU A 248 25.89 14.35 8.85
CA LEU A 248 26.02 13.57 7.60
C LEU A 248 26.93 14.22 6.55
N THR A 249 27.35 15.48 6.75
CA THR A 249 28.16 16.25 5.79
C THR A 249 29.67 16.26 6.10
N ASP A 250 30.12 15.37 6.99
CA ASP A 250 31.52 15.25 7.40
C ASP A 250 32.42 14.63 6.31
N GLY A 251 31.82 13.99 5.30
CA GLY A 251 32.49 13.31 4.20
C GLY A 251 32.76 11.83 4.42
N ASN A 252 32.31 11.27 5.54
CA ASN A 252 32.40 9.86 5.86
C ASN A 252 31.12 9.10 5.46
N PRO A 253 31.17 7.77 5.32
CA PRO A 253 29.98 6.94 5.20
C PRO A 253 29.22 6.84 6.53
N HIS A 254 27.88 6.93 6.46
CA HIS A 254 26.97 6.76 7.58
C HIS A 254 26.05 5.58 7.36
N GLN A 255 25.64 4.92 8.44
CA GLN A 255 24.80 3.74 8.39
C GLN A 255 23.32 4.13 8.42
N PHE A 256 22.59 3.82 7.36
CA PHE A 256 21.14 3.92 7.32
C PHE A 256 20.53 2.53 7.48
N THR A 257 19.62 2.40 8.45
CA THR A 257 18.92 1.15 8.75
C THR A 257 17.42 1.37 8.69
N ILE A 258 16.72 0.50 7.98
CA ILE A 258 15.26 0.43 7.98
C ILE A 258 14.88 -0.89 8.62
N ASP A 259 14.02 -0.84 9.63
CA ASP A 259 13.48 -2.03 10.26
C ASP A 259 12.00 -1.86 10.61
N VAL A 260 11.37 -2.98 10.96
CA VAL A 260 10.01 -3.04 11.45
C VAL A 260 10.04 -3.76 12.79
N VAL A 261 9.39 -3.17 13.79
CA VAL A 261 9.38 -3.71 15.16
C VAL A 261 7.97 -3.92 15.68
N SER A 262 7.85 -4.83 16.65
CA SER A 262 6.60 -5.13 17.35
C SER A 262 6.51 -4.46 18.72
N ALA A 263 5.38 -4.70 19.40
CA ALA A 263 5.15 -4.27 20.77
C ALA A 263 5.67 -5.28 21.82
N GLU A 264 6.21 -6.41 21.39
CA GLU A 264 6.79 -7.43 22.26
C GLU A 264 8.06 -6.92 22.94
N ASP A 265 8.43 -7.54 24.06
CA ASP A 265 9.59 -7.14 24.88
C ASP A 265 10.92 -7.22 24.10
N ASP A 266 11.04 -8.15 23.16
CA ASP A 266 12.22 -8.29 22.29
C ASP A 266 12.10 -7.50 20.99
N HIS A 267 10.96 -6.86 20.76
CA HIS A 267 10.61 -6.05 19.59
C HIS A 267 10.66 -6.81 18.26
N THR A 268 10.73 -8.14 18.30
CA THR A 268 10.82 -8.98 17.11
C THR A 268 9.46 -9.12 16.43
N ILE A 269 9.51 -9.30 15.12
CA ILE A 269 8.36 -9.58 14.27
C ILE A 269 8.53 -10.98 13.68
N LEU A 270 7.48 -11.52 13.06
CA LEU A 270 7.64 -12.65 12.16
C LEU A 270 8.43 -12.17 10.93
N GLN A 271 8.99 -13.10 10.18
CA GLN A 271 9.81 -12.76 9.03
C GLN A 271 8.94 -12.25 7.87
N ASN A 272 9.57 -11.63 6.85
CA ASN A 272 8.98 -11.24 5.55
C ASN A 272 8.32 -9.85 5.46
N TRP A 273 8.90 -8.82 6.08
CA TRP A 273 8.62 -7.44 5.67
C TRP A 273 9.54 -6.99 4.53
N TYR A 274 8.95 -6.65 3.39
CA TYR A 274 9.66 -5.97 2.31
C TYR A 274 9.75 -4.49 2.63
N VAL A 275 10.96 -3.99 2.84
CA VAL A 275 11.22 -2.58 3.11
C VAL A 275 12.18 -2.00 2.09
N SER A 276 11.91 -0.76 1.67
CA SER A 276 12.83 0.04 0.88
C SER A 276 12.76 1.49 1.31
N GLY A 277 13.85 2.23 1.04
CA GLY A 277 13.93 3.64 1.34
C GLY A 277 14.66 4.40 0.26
N LEU A 278 14.22 5.62 0.03
CA LEU A 278 14.80 6.60 -0.89
C LEU A 278 15.20 7.83 -0.08
N LEU A 279 16.43 8.32 -0.30
CA LEU A 279 16.85 9.63 0.20
C LEU A 279 16.80 10.66 -0.92
N GLN A 280 16.07 11.74 -0.68
CA GLN A 280 16.06 12.94 -1.51
C GLN A 280 17.01 13.96 -0.90
N VAL A 281 18.11 14.26 -1.61
CA VAL A 281 19.21 15.07 -1.09
C VAL A 281 19.28 16.38 -1.88
N ILE A 282 19.13 17.50 -1.17
CA ILE A 282 19.23 18.84 -1.74
C ILE A 282 20.57 19.43 -1.31
N THR A 283 21.34 19.95 -2.25
CA THR A 283 22.68 20.52 -2.03
C THR A 283 22.70 22.02 -2.22
N ASP A 284 23.55 22.70 -1.45
CA ASP A 284 23.89 24.10 -1.67
C ASP A 284 24.59 24.28 -3.04
N PRO A 285 24.35 25.38 -3.77
CA PRO A 285 25.08 25.68 -5.01
C PRO A 285 26.59 25.83 -4.80
N SER A 286 27.04 26.25 -3.61
CA SER A 286 28.44 26.26 -3.20
C SER A 286 28.90 24.85 -2.91
N LEU A 287 30.10 24.50 -3.36
CA LEU A 287 30.76 23.24 -3.00
C LEU A 287 31.41 23.29 -1.60
N LYS A 288 31.34 24.43 -0.91
CA LYS A 288 31.84 24.53 0.47
C LYS A 288 31.00 23.63 1.38
N PRO A 289 31.61 22.95 2.36
CA PRO A 289 30.87 22.08 3.26
C PRO A 289 29.77 22.82 4.01
N THR A 290 28.60 22.20 4.10
CA THR A 290 27.56 22.55 5.06
C THR A 290 28.03 22.16 6.45
N THR A 291 27.85 23.08 7.40
CA THR A 291 28.20 22.90 8.81
C THR A 291 26.97 23.08 9.68
N GLY A 292 27.10 22.91 11.00
CA GLY A 292 25.98 23.08 11.91
C GLY A 292 26.13 22.22 13.15
N HIS A 293 25.03 22.06 13.87
CA HIS A 293 24.91 21.09 14.96
C HIS A 293 23.44 20.78 15.25
N MET A 294 23.18 19.57 15.72
CA MET A 294 21.91 19.18 16.31
C MET A 294 21.76 19.84 17.69
N THR A 295 20.65 20.53 17.92
CA THR A 295 20.38 21.27 19.17
C THR A 295 19.49 20.50 20.13
N VAL A 296 18.56 19.71 19.60
CA VAL A 296 17.66 18.85 20.38
C VAL A 296 17.62 17.46 19.75
N TYR A 297 17.69 16.44 20.59
CA TYR A 297 17.46 15.05 20.21
C TYR A 297 16.69 14.35 21.33
N ASP A 298 15.36 14.37 21.23
CA ASP A 298 14.44 13.64 22.09
C ASP A 298 13.67 12.64 21.22
N ALA A 299 14.27 11.46 21.04
CA ALA A 299 13.73 10.40 20.19
C ALA A 299 14.07 9.04 20.82
N PRO A 300 13.17 8.49 21.66
CA PRO A 300 13.30 7.14 22.18
C PRO A 300 13.45 6.12 21.07
N LEU A 301 14.28 5.09 21.33
CA LEU A 301 14.56 4.05 20.34
C LEU A 301 13.31 3.24 19.99
N PHE A 302 12.48 2.93 20.99
CA PHE A 302 11.23 2.18 20.84
C PHE A 302 10.04 3.00 21.33
N SER A 303 8.86 2.66 20.80
CA SER A 303 7.59 3.20 21.24
C SER A 303 7.22 2.72 22.64
N GLN A 304 6.40 3.51 23.34
CA GLN A 304 5.81 3.08 24.61
C GLN A 304 4.62 2.18 24.30
N THR A 305 4.67 0.92 24.72
CA THR A 305 3.65 -0.09 24.41
C THR A 305 2.95 -0.58 25.66
N SER A 306 1.73 -1.09 25.50
CA SER A 306 1.02 -1.83 26.54
C SER A 306 0.16 -2.93 25.92
N THR A 307 0.19 -4.09 26.58
CA THR A 307 -0.59 -5.27 26.21
C THR A 307 -1.42 -5.67 27.42
N THR A 308 -2.71 -5.92 27.23
CA THR A 308 -3.64 -6.40 28.26
C THR A 308 -4.61 -7.40 27.67
N ALA A 309 -5.10 -8.37 28.45
CA ALA A 309 -6.19 -9.23 27.99
C ALA A 309 -7.24 -9.52 29.08
N VAL A 310 -8.43 -9.89 28.62
CA VAL A 310 -9.49 -10.51 29.43
C VAL A 310 -9.66 -11.94 28.91
N VAL A 311 -9.30 -12.93 29.73
CA VAL A 311 -9.35 -14.36 29.39
C VAL A 311 -10.50 -15.02 30.13
N GLN A 312 -11.42 -15.63 29.40
CA GLN A 312 -12.54 -16.45 29.88
C GLN A 312 -12.45 -17.84 29.21
N PRO A 313 -13.22 -18.85 29.65
CA PRO A 313 -13.06 -20.23 29.18
C PRO A 313 -13.08 -20.42 27.66
N ASP A 314 -13.93 -19.68 26.95
CA ASP A 314 -14.20 -19.76 25.51
C ASP A 314 -14.10 -18.39 24.83
N ASN A 315 -13.75 -17.34 25.58
CA ASN A 315 -13.71 -15.96 25.09
C ASN A 315 -12.42 -15.27 25.54
N VAL A 316 -11.67 -14.70 24.61
CA VAL A 316 -10.41 -13.99 24.88
C VAL A 316 -10.42 -12.65 24.16
N ASN A 317 -10.26 -11.56 24.92
CA ASN A 317 -10.10 -10.22 24.37
C ASN A 317 -8.69 -9.71 24.65
N ILE A 318 -7.90 -9.45 23.62
CA ILE A 318 -6.52 -8.95 23.71
C ILE A 318 -6.49 -7.52 23.19
N THR A 319 -5.86 -6.62 23.94
CA THR A 319 -5.67 -5.22 23.56
C THR A 319 -4.20 -4.87 23.57
N VAL A 320 -3.70 -4.36 22.45
CA VAL A 320 -2.34 -3.82 22.29
C VAL A 320 -2.41 -2.34 21.93
N LYS A 321 -1.66 -1.51 22.65
CA LYS A 321 -1.55 -0.07 22.40
C LYS A 321 -0.10 0.33 22.27
N ALA A 322 0.16 1.35 21.46
CA ALA A 322 1.48 1.96 21.37
C ALA A 322 1.40 3.46 21.15
N THR A 323 2.37 4.20 21.67
CA THR A 323 2.53 5.64 21.42
C THR A 323 3.99 5.98 21.13
N ARG A 324 4.21 6.89 20.18
CA ARG A 324 5.53 7.45 19.87
C ARG A 324 5.49 8.96 19.92
N LYS A 325 6.48 9.55 20.59
CA LYS A 325 6.82 10.96 20.44
C LYS A 325 8.28 11.09 20.04
N LEU A 326 8.55 11.96 19.08
CA LEU A 326 9.90 12.34 18.69
C LEU A 326 9.97 13.86 18.51
N HIS A 327 11.09 14.45 18.89
CA HIS A 327 11.42 15.85 18.71
C HIS A 327 12.93 16.02 18.44
N ILE A 328 13.27 16.47 17.24
CA ILE A 328 14.66 16.70 16.82
C ILE A 328 14.78 18.10 16.24
N GLU A 329 15.81 18.83 16.63
CA GLU A 329 16.10 20.17 16.13
C GLU A 329 17.57 20.32 15.75
N ALA A 330 17.85 21.15 14.75
CA ALA A 330 19.22 21.44 14.33
C ALA A 330 19.37 22.84 13.74
N ASN A 331 20.57 23.40 13.89
CA ASN A 331 21.03 24.56 13.15
C ASN A 331 21.94 24.10 12.01
N ILE A 332 21.64 24.51 10.79
CA ILE A 332 22.41 24.21 9.57
C ILE A 332 22.94 25.53 9.01
N LEU A 333 24.21 25.54 8.61
CA LEU A 333 24.86 26.67 7.93
C LEU A 333 25.44 26.17 6.60
N SER A 334 24.83 26.61 5.49
CA SER A 334 25.23 26.19 4.16
C SER A 334 26.58 26.75 3.73
N GLY A 335 27.18 26.14 2.70
CA GLY A 335 28.42 26.64 2.09
C GLY A 335 28.29 28.04 1.48
N SER A 336 27.08 28.49 1.16
CA SER A 336 26.79 29.86 0.71
C SER A 336 26.55 30.85 1.86
N GLY A 337 26.50 30.37 3.10
CA GLY A 337 26.30 31.18 4.31
C GLY A 337 24.83 31.32 4.73
N GLU A 338 23.93 30.53 4.16
CA GLU A 338 22.51 30.52 4.59
C GLU A 338 22.35 29.71 5.87
N ALA A 339 21.71 30.30 6.88
CA ALA A 339 21.40 29.64 8.13
C ALA A 339 19.95 29.11 8.11
N THR A 340 19.77 27.84 8.46
CA THR A 340 18.47 27.18 8.55
C THR A 340 18.30 26.53 9.91
N TYR A 341 17.25 26.92 10.62
CA TYR A 341 16.79 26.24 11.82
C TYR A 341 15.73 25.22 11.44
N VAL A 342 15.93 23.95 11.81
CA VAL A 342 15.04 22.85 11.44
C VAL A 342 14.47 22.22 12.69
N VAL A 343 13.16 21.95 12.67
CA VAL A 343 12.42 21.26 13.72
C VAL A 343 11.67 20.10 13.09
N TRP A 344 11.79 18.90 13.66
CA TRP A 344 11.06 17.70 13.27
C TRP A 344 10.36 17.09 14.48
N LYS A 345 9.05 16.85 14.38
CA LYS A 345 8.21 16.31 15.45
C LYS A 345 7.28 15.23 14.93
N GLN A 346 7.08 14.21 15.75
CA GLN A 346 6.11 13.14 15.53
C GLN A 346 5.32 12.90 16.82
N ASP A 347 4.01 12.69 16.68
CA ASP A 347 3.10 12.22 17.73
C ASP A 347 2.20 11.14 17.12
N LEU A 348 2.50 9.88 17.42
CA LEU A 348 1.85 8.70 16.83
C LEU A 348 1.13 7.89 17.91
N SER A 349 -0.03 7.36 17.57
CA SER A 349 -0.88 6.55 18.45
C SER A 349 -1.45 5.35 17.70
N TYR A 350 -1.37 4.19 18.34
CA TYR A 350 -1.86 2.93 17.83
C TYR A 350 -2.69 2.21 18.90
N SER A 351 -3.78 1.58 18.47
CA SER A 351 -4.54 0.62 19.27
C SER A 351 -5.06 -0.51 18.41
N ASN A 352 -5.03 -1.72 18.92
CA ASN A 352 -5.65 -2.89 18.33
C ASN A 352 -6.31 -3.71 19.45
N GLU A 353 -7.56 -4.06 19.23
CA GLU A 353 -8.38 -4.91 20.10
C GLU A 353 -8.85 -6.11 19.29
N GLN A 354 -8.54 -7.31 19.76
CA GLN A 354 -8.88 -8.58 19.13
C GLN A 354 -9.80 -9.32 20.10
N SER A 355 -10.98 -9.72 19.62
CA SER A 355 -11.91 -10.57 20.37
C SER A 355 -12.03 -11.93 19.68
N TYR A 356 -11.67 -12.98 20.40
CA TYR A 356 -11.86 -14.37 20.02
C TYR A 356 -13.01 -14.92 20.85
N ILE A 357 -14.13 -15.24 20.20
CA ILE A 357 -15.39 -15.60 20.85
C ILE A 357 -15.77 -17.02 20.46
N GLN A 358 -16.22 -17.80 21.44
CA GLN A 358 -16.57 -19.23 21.28
C GLN A 358 -15.43 -20.03 20.64
N ASP A 359 -14.29 -20.09 21.33
CA ASP A 359 -13.08 -20.78 20.85
C ASP A 359 -12.67 -20.31 19.44
N ALA A 360 -12.66 -18.99 19.26
CA ALA A 360 -12.33 -18.31 18.00
C ALA A 360 -13.25 -18.64 16.80
N GLN A 361 -14.45 -19.17 17.04
CA GLN A 361 -15.48 -19.28 16.01
C GLN A 361 -15.87 -17.90 15.45
N TYR A 362 -15.83 -16.86 16.30
CA TYR A 362 -15.91 -15.47 15.86
C TYR A 362 -14.60 -14.76 16.22
N GLN A 363 -14.06 -14.03 15.27
CA GLN A 363 -12.83 -13.25 15.42
C GLN A 363 -13.08 -11.82 14.97
N ILE A 364 -13.00 -10.89 15.91
CA ILE A 364 -13.23 -9.46 15.65
C ILE A 364 -11.92 -8.71 15.90
N VAL A 365 -11.48 -7.92 14.93
CA VAL A 365 -10.35 -7.00 15.06
C VAL A 365 -10.85 -5.58 14.94
N THR A 366 -10.57 -4.74 15.93
CA THR A 366 -10.74 -3.28 15.86
C THR A 366 -9.39 -2.62 16.04
N GLN A 367 -8.88 -1.97 15.00
CA GLN A 367 -7.59 -1.31 14.99
C GLN A 367 -7.74 0.16 14.61
N ARG A 368 -6.86 1.00 15.17
CA ARG A 368 -6.65 2.37 14.74
C ARG A 368 -5.18 2.73 14.82
N ALA A 369 -4.60 3.15 13.69
CA ALA A 369 -3.34 3.86 13.64
C ALA A 369 -3.61 5.33 13.32
N SER A 370 -3.00 6.26 14.04
CA SER A 370 -3.19 7.69 13.79
C SER A 370 -1.97 8.48 14.24
N GLY A 371 -1.78 9.67 13.70
CA GLY A 371 -0.69 10.51 14.15
C GLY A 371 -0.54 11.81 13.39
N SER A 372 0.44 12.59 13.84
CA SER A 372 0.90 13.80 13.18
C SER A 372 2.41 13.80 13.03
N ASN A 373 2.87 14.19 11.86
CA ASN A 373 4.28 14.39 11.54
C ASN A 373 4.46 15.83 11.05
N ILE A 374 5.29 16.62 11.72
CA ILE A 374 5.43 18.06 11.43
C ILE A 374 6.91 18.42 11.41
N ALA A 375 7.37 18.87 10.24
CA ALA A 375 8.68 19.46 10.05
C ALA A 375 8.55 20.93 9.66
N THR A 376 9.45 21.78 10.17
CA THR A 376 9.56 23.18 9.76
C THR A 376 11.02 23.57 9.53
N HIS A 377 11.27 24.35 8.49
CA HIS A 377 12.57 24.97 8.18
C HIS A 377 12.37 26.48 8.30
N ASN A 378 13.04 27.12 9.26
CA ASN A 378 12.83 28.54 9.62
C ASN A 378 11.37 28.90 9.92
N GLY A 379 10.63 27.96 10.54
CA GLY A 379 9.20 28.11 10.85
C GLY A 379 8.24 27.90 9.69
N VAL A 380 8.76 27.65 8.48
CA VAL A 380 7.95 27.30 7.30
C VAL A 380 7.79 25.78 7.24
N PRO A 381 6.56 25.24 7.12
CA PRO A 381 6.36 23.80 7.01
C PRO A 381 7.09 23.19 5.80
N SER A 382 7.83 22.11 6.03
CA SER A 382 8.46 21.27 4.98
C SER A 382 7.74 19.93 4.86
N VAL A 383 7.41 19.30 5.98
CA VAL A 383 6.59 18.09 6.01
C VAL A 383 5.42 18.32 6.95
N VAL A 384 4.20 18.11 6.48
CA VAL A 384 3.00 18.08 7.34
C VAL A 384 2.22 16.84 6.99
N GLU A 385 1.98 16.00 7.98
CA GLU A 385 1.12 14.84 7.85
C GLU A 385 0.18 14.76 9.04
N ILE A 386 -1.10 14.56 8.77
CA ILE A 386 -2.10 14.14 9.74
C ILE A 386 -2.82 12.95 9.14
N PHE A 387 -2.85 11.83 9.85
CA PHE A 387 -3.44 10.60 9.33
C PHE A 387 -4.26 9.83 10.38
N SER A 388 -5.23 9.06 9.89
CA SER A 388 -6.03 8.11 10.67
C SER A 388 -6.42 6.92 9.79
N TYR A 389 -6.08 5.72 10.23
CA TYR A 389 -6.31 4.45 9.55
C TYR A 389 -7.12 3.52 10.48
N PRO A 390 -8.44 3.73 10.61
CA PRO A 390 -9.31 2.78 11.29
C PRO A 390 -9.47 1.50 10.45
N LEU A 391 -9.55 0.36 11.13
CA LEU A 391 -9.81 -0.95 10.55
C LEU A 391 -10.71 -1.74 11.50
N TYR A 392 -11.80 -2.26 10.98
CA TYR A 392 -12.69 -3.21 11.63
C TYR A 392 -12.81 -4.45 10.75
N ILE A 393 -12.63 -5.62 11.34
CA ILE A 393 -12.82 -6.91 10.66
C ILE A 393 -13.63 -7.81 11.58
N ASP A 394 -14.63 -8.49 11.01
CA ASP A 394 -15.45 -9.50 11.67
C ASP A 394 -15.44 -10.77 10.83
N LEU A 395 -14.87 -11.84 11.38
CA LEU A 395 -14.86 -13.18 10.79
C LEU A 395 -15.72 -14.10 11.64
N ALA A 396 -16.66 -14.79 11.02
CA ALA A 396 -17.48 -15.80 11.67
C ALA A 396 -17.43 -17.11 10.89
N PHE A 397 -16.99 -18.19 11.55
CA PHE A 397 -16.84 -19.52 10.98
C PHE A 397 -18.05 -20.41 11.30
N SER A 398 -18.41 -21.30 10.38
CA SER A 398 -19.34 -22.38 10.68
C SER A 398 -18.69 -23.37 11.66
N ALA A 399 -19.51 -24.10 12.42
CA ALA A 399 -19.01 -25.08 13.40
C ALA A 399 -18.19 -26.21 12.77
N ASP A 400 -18.44 -26.53 11.50
CA ASP A 400 -17.67 -27.51 10.71
C ASP A 400 -16.50 -26.88 9.92
N GLN A 401 -16.30 -25.57 10.04
CA GLN A 401 -15.28 -24.76 9.35
C GLN A 401 -15.31 -24.87 7.82
N THR A 402 -16.44 -25.32 7.24
CA THR A 402 -16.62 -25.38 5.78
C THR A 402 -17.06 -24.05 5.19
N SER A 403 -17.47 -23.10 6.02
CA SER A 403 -17.88 -21.78 5.57
C SER A 403 -17.57 -20.67 6.56
N PHE A 404 -17.51 -19.46 6.04
CA PHE A 404 -17.31 -18.28 6.86
C PHE A 404 -17.95 -17.03 6.25
N THR A 405 -18.30 -16.08 7.09
CA THR A 405 -18.67 -14.72 6.69
C THR A 405 -17.59 -13.74 7.09
N THR A 406 -17.45 -12.68 6.31
CA THR A 406 -16.45 -11.64 6.52
C THR A 406 -17.10 -10.28 6.35
N VAL A 407 -16.88 -9.40 7.32
CA VAL A 407 -17.12 -7.96 7.20
C VAL A 407 -15.77 -7.26 7.34
N VAL A 408 -15.48 -6.32 6.45
CA VAL A 408 -14.33 -5.41 6.57
C VAL A 408 -14.81 -3.98 6.40
N ASP A 409 -14.49 -3.12 7.35
CA ASP A 409 -14.68 -1.68 7.28
C ASP A 409 -13.33 -1.01 7.55
N HIS A 410 -12.77 -0.33 6.55
CA HIS A 410 -11.48 0.34 6.67
C HIS A 410 -11.49 1.71 6.00
N SER A 411 -10.71 2.62 6.56
CA SER A 411 -10.54 3.97 6.01
C SER A 411 -9.08 4.38 5.89
N TYR A 412 -8.80 5.24 4.91
CA TYR A 412 -7.51 5.88 4.72
C TYR A 412 -7.72 7.39 4.69
N ASP A 413 -7.57 8.02 5.86
CA ASP A 413 -7.62 9.47 5.98
C ASP A 413 -6.20 10.01 6.14
N ARG A 414 -5.76 10.83 5.20
CA ARG A 414 -4.41 11.38 5.20
C ARG A 414 -4.36 12.75 4.54
N ASP A 415 -3.93 13.75 5.29
CA ASP A 415 -3.53 15.06 4.79
C ASP A 415 -2.01 15.13 4.82
N LEU A 416 -1.37 15.20 3.64
CA LEU A 416 0.07 15.08 3.49
C LEU A 416 0.61 16.18 2.58
N LEU A 417 1.56 16.96 3.09
CA LEU A 417 2.44 17.87 2.36
C LEU A 417 3.89 17.36 2.46
N PRO A 418 4.46 16.77 1.38
CA PRO A 418 5.89 16.42 1.32
C PRO A 418 6.66 17.43 0.45
N ASP A 419 7.20 18.50 1.05
CA ASP A 419 8.19 19.38 0.39
C ASP A 419 9.50 18.57 0.17
N PRO A 420 10.17 18.65 -1.00
CA PRO A 420 9.98 19.63 -2.07
C PRO A 420 9.44 19.10 -3.40
N LEU A 421 9.07 17.82 -3.51
CA LEU A 421 8.82 17.20 -4.82
C LEU A 421 7.39 16.70 -5.05
N VAL A 422 6.54 16.64 -4.03
CA VAL A 422 5.17 16.15 -4.16
C VAL A 422 4.20 17.26 -3.82
N VAL A 423 3.18 17.44 -4.66
CA VAL A 423 2.07 18.35 -4.36
C VAL A 423 1.30 17.77 -3.18
N ARG A 424 0.99 18.58 -2.17
CA ARG A 424 0.17 18.13 -1.04
C ARG A 424 -1.09 17.45 -1.53
N SER A 425 -1.42 16.34 -0.92
CA SER A 425 -2.64 15.57 -1.16
C SER A 425 -3.40 15.40 0.15
N LYS A 426 -4.68 15.71 0.15
CA LYS A 426 -5.63 15.27 1.18
C LYS A 426 -6.50 14.17 0.59
N ILE A 427 -6.50 13.01 1.22
CA ILE A 427 -7.31 11.84 0.84
C ILE A 427 -8.20 11.46 2.03
N GLU A 428 -9.47 11.21 1.75
CA GLU A 428 -10.45 10.63 2.67
C GLU A 428 -11.10 9.46 1.92
N MET A 429 -10.95 8.25 2.42
CA MET A 429 -11.44 7.02 1.77
C MET A 429 -12.06 6.11 2.81
N SER A 430 -13.24 5.55 2.53
CA SER A 430 -13.84 4.48 3.31
C SER A 430 -14.36 3.39 2.38
N GLN A 431 -14.09 2.14 2.75
CA GLN A 431 -14.50 0.96 2.02
C GLN A 431 -15.09 -0.06 3.01
N ILE A 432 -16.37 -0.39 2.80
CA ILE A 432 -17.10 -1.37 3.60
C ILE A 432 -17.44 -2.55 2.70
N THR A 433 -17.06 -3.75 3.12
CA THR A 433 -17.30 -4.98 2.38
C THR A 433 -17.94 -6.03 3.27
N ASN A 434 -18.80 -6.85 2.67
CA ASN A 434 -19.48 -7.94 3.36
C ASN A 434 -19.53 -9.14 2.40
N GLY A 435 -19.29 -10.35 2.90
CA GLY A 435 -19.36 -11.53 2.05
C GLY A 435 -19.39 -12.83 2.81
N PHE A 436 -19.65 -13.90 2.09
CA PHE A 436 -19.53 -15.27 2.58
C PHE A 436 -18.64 -16.09 1.65
N PHE A 437 -18.11 -17.18 2.18
CA PHE A 437 -17.32 -18.16 1.44
C PHE A 437 -17.70 -19.56 1.92
N GLN A 438 -17.84 -20.49 0.99
CA GLN A 438 -18.15 -21.89 1.21
C GLN A 438 -17.11 -22.75 0.47
N VAL A 439 -16.49 -23.66 1.21
CA VAL A 439 -15.55 -24.66 0.68
C VAL A 439 -16.34 -25.91 0.30
N GLU A 440 -16.19 -26.38 -0.94
CA GLU A 440 -16.91 -27.54 -1.47
C GLU A 440 -15.99 -28.43 -2.31
N THR A 441 -16.28 -29.74 -2.34
CA THR A 441 -15.45 -30.72 -3.08
C THR A 441 -15.41 -30.47 -4.59
N ASP A 442 -16.47 -29.91 -5.16
CA ASP A 442 -16.60 -29.66 -6.61
C ASP A 442 -16.24 -28.22 -7.01
N GLY A 443 -15.76 -27.43 -6.05
CA GLY A 443 -15.28 -26.06 -6.24
C GLY A 443 -15.97 -25.06 -5.32
N ASN A 444 -15.16 -24.18 -4.72
CA ASN A 444 -15.64 -23.21 -3.74
C ASN A 444 -16.60 -22.19 -4.35
N PHE A 445 -17.52 -21.72 -3.50
CA PHE A 445 -18.51 -20.72 -3.84
C PHE A 445 -18.45 -19.56 -2.85
N ALA A 446 -18.50 -18.33 -3.37
CA ALA A 446 -18.41 -17.13 -2.54
C ALA A 446 -19.20 -15.98 -3.19
N ASN A 447 -19.58 -15.00 -2.38
CA ASN A 447 -20.15 -13.75 -2.86
C ASN A 447 -19.82 -12.63 -1.88
N GLY A 448 -19.57 -11.45 -2.43
CA GLY A 448 -19.22 -10.25 -1.69
C GLY A 448 -19.90 -9.02 -2.26
N THR A 449 -20.08 -8.03 -1.38
CA THR A 449 -20.44 -6.65 -1.74
C THR A 449 -19.34 -5.72 -1.29
N SER A 450 -19.18 -4.60 -2.01
CA SER A 450 -18.25 -3.53 -1.66
C SER A 450 -18.91 -2.19 -1.87
N ASN A 451 -18.86 -1.32 -0.87
CA ASN A 451 -19.36 0.04 -0.90
C ASN A 451 -18.19 0.98 -0.61
N ASN A 452 -17.94 1.94 -1.50
CA ASN A 452 -16.71 2.74 -1.47
C ASN A 452 -17.04 4.22 -1.57
N THR A 453 -16.40 5.01 -0.72
CA THR A 453 -16.37 6.47 -0.85
C THR A 453 -14.92 6.93 -0.89
N PHE A 454 -14.63 7.86 -1.79
CA PHE A 454 -13.30 8.42 -1.98
C PHE A 454 -13.41 9.92 -2.22
N ALA A 455 -12.55 10.70 -1.57
CA ALA A 455 -12.37 12.12 -1.79
C ALA A 455 -10.88 12.49 -1.82
N TYR A 456 -10.52 13.39 -2.73
CA TYR A 456 -9.17 13.93 -2.91
C TYR A 456 -9.23 15.45 -3.10
N GLU A 457 -8.24 16.13 -2.53
CA GLU A 457 -7.96 17.56 -2.74
C GLU A 457 -6.44 17.81 -2.77
N ASP A 458 -5.97 18.73 -3.61
CA ASP A 458 -4.57 19.21 -3.60
C ASP A 458 -4.42 20.73 -3.48
N LEU A 459 -3.17 21.19 -3.35
CA LEU A 459 -2.86 22.63 -3.23
C LEU A 459 -3.15 23.45 -4.49
N ALA A 460 -3.28 22.81 -5.66
CA ALA A 460 -3.67 23.49 -6.88
C ALA A 460 -5.19 23.67 -6.98
N GLY A 461 -5.95 23.17 -6.00
CA GLY A 461 -7.40 23.23 -5.96
C GLY A 461 -8.07 22.13 -6.80
N ASN A 462 -7.31 21.12 -7.24
CA ASN A 462 -7.92 19.98 -7.89
C ASN A 462 -8.68 19.16 -6.87
N THR A 463 -9.85 18.68 -7.25
CA THR A 463 -10.72 17.85 -6.41
C THR A 463 -11.21 16.63 -7.17
N TYR A 464 -11.37 15.52 -6.47
CA TYR A 464 -12.03 14.32 -7.01
C TYR A 464 -12.84 13.65 -5.92
N THR A 465 -14.04 13.21 -6.26
CA THR A 465 -14.85 12.35 -5.41
C THR A 465 -15.38 11.18 -6.21
N ARG A 466 -15.44 9.98 -5.63
CA ARG A 466 -16.14 8.84 -6.22
C ARG A 466 -16.89 8.05 -5.16
N GLU A 467 -18.13 7.73 -5.45
CA GLU A 467 -18.96 6.80 -4.70
C GLU A 467 -19.28 5.64 -5.64
N VAL A 468 -18.83 4.44 -5.29
CA VAL A 468 -18.94 3.28 -6.19
C VAL A 468 -19.20 2.00 -5.40
N ASP A 469 -20.21 1.26 -5.84
CA ASP A 469 -20.66 0.03 -5.20
C ASP A 469 -20.55 -1.15 -6.17
N ALA A 470 -20.28 -2.32 -5.60
CA ALA A 470 -20.30 -3.59 -6.31
C ALA A 470 -21.03 -4.69 -5.55
N ALA A 471 -21.67 -5.56 -6.32
CA ALA A 471 -22.23 -6.83 -5.85
C ALA A 471 -22.18 -7.86 -6.99
N LEU A 472 -22.01 -9.15 -6.67
CA LEU A 472 -21.97 -10.23 -7.66
C LEU A 472 -20.93 -9.99 -8.78
N ASN A 473 -19.77 -9.45 -8.41
CA ASN A 473 -18.69 -9.05 -9.33
C ASN A 473 -19.08 -7.98 -10.37
N ASN A 474 -20.18 -7.26 -10.16
CA ASN A 474 -20.68 -6.21 -11.04
C ASN A 474 -20.71 -4.86 -10.30
N ILE A 475 -20.38 -3.77 -11.00
CA ILE A 475 -20.63 -2.41 -10.50
C ILE A 475 -22.14 -2.16 -10.52
N THR A 476 -22.70 -1.82 -9.35
CA THR A 476 -24.13 -1.57 -9.16
C THR A 476 -24.46 -0.10 -9.00
N PHE A 477 -23.48 0.71 -8.62
CA PHE A 477 -23.58 2.16 -8.48
C PHE A 477 -22.22 2.79 -8.77
N ASP A 478 -22.18 3.92 -9.47
CA ASP A 478 -20.95 4.66 -9.72
C ASP A 478 -21.24 6.14 -9.98
N ARG A 479 -20.69 7.02 -9.15
CA ARG A 479 -20.85 8.46 -9.25
C ARG A 479 -19.52 9.15 -8.98
N GLU A 480 -19.06 9.91 -9.97
CA GLU A 480 -17.87 10.77 -9.84
C GLU A 480 -18.25 12.26 -9.70
N GLY A 481 -17.35 13.04 -9.11
CA GLY A 481 -17.47 14.48 -8.93
C GLY A 481 -16.11 15.15 -8.68
N GLY A 482 -16.09 16.48 -8.63
CA GLY A 482 -14.86 17.27 -8.51
C GLY A 482 -14.31 17.73 -9.86
N THR A 483 -13.21 18.49 -9.84
CA THR A 483 -12.58 19.06 -11.04
C THR A 483 -11.87 18.00 -11.89
N LEU A 484 -11.49 16.87 -11.31
CA LEU A 484 -10.82 15.75 -12.00
C LEU A 484 -11.79 14.66 -12.47
N ALA A 485 -13.10 14.80 -12.25
CA ALA A 485 -14.08 13.80 -12.68
C ALA A 485 -14.10 13.65 -14.20
N HIS A 486 -14.31 12.42 -14.69
CA HIS A 486 -14.39 12.18 -16.13
C HIS A 486 -15.60 12.92 -16.73
N THR A 487 -15.35 13.80 -17.71
CA THR A 487 -16.40 14.53 -18.45
C THR A 487 -17.01 13.63 -19.51
N GLY A 488 -17.76 12.62 -19.09
CA GLY A 488 -18.48 11.74 -20.01
C GLY A 488 -19.04 10.53 -19.30
N THR A 489 -20.34 10.31 -19.41
CA THR A 489 -21.00 9.05 -19.07
C THR A 489 -20.56 7.96 -20.06
N THR A 490 -19.35 7.45 -19.90
CA THR A 490 -19.02 6.11 -20.36
C THR A 490 -19.06 5.21 -19.14
N THR A 491 -20.28 4.82 -18.76
CA THR A 491 -20.47 3.44 -18.35
C THR A 491 -20.04 2.60 -19.56
N GLU A 492 -18.74 2.30 -19.70
CA GLU A 492 -18.36 1.09 -20.42
C GLU A 492 -19.20 0.01 -19.77
N GLY A 493 -20.20 -0.50 -20.50
CA GLY A 493 -21.19 -1.38 -19.91
C GLY A 493 -20.47 -2.55 -19.26
N PHE A 494 -20.43 -2.56 -17.92
CA PHE A 494 -19.93 -3.68 -17.16
C PHE A 494 -20.84 -4.86 -17.52
N GLN A 495 -20.34 -5.74 -18.39
CA GLN A 495 -21.11 -6.89 -18.85
C GLN A 495 -21.38 -7.78 -17.64
N SER A 496 -22.65 -8.11 -17.40
CA SER A 496 -23.01 -9.03 -16.33
C SER A 496 -22.34 -10.38 -16.57
N ILE A 497 -21.46 -10.77 -15.67
CA ILE A 497 -20.86 -12.10 -15.70
C ILE A 497 -21.92 -13.06 -15.13
N SER A 498 -22.67 -13.73 -16.01
CA SER A 498 -23.72 -14.70 -15.65
C SER A 498 -23.16 -16.08 -15.25
N GLN A 499 -21.85 -16.22 -15.04
CA GLN A 499 -21.23 -17.52 -14.77
C GLN A 499 -21.09 -17.79 -13.27
N VAL A 500 -21.26 -19.06 -12.90
CA VAL A 500 -20.85 -19.58 -11.59
C VAL A 500 -19.33 -19.47 -11.51
N ILE A 501 -18.84 -18.41 -10.86
CA ILE A 501 -17.40 -18.20 -10.65
C ILE A 501 -16.97 -19.16 -9.54
N LYS A 502 -16.07 -20.09 -9.87
CA LYS A 502 -15.37 -20.88 -8.87
C LYS A 502 -14.27 -20.04 -8.26
N TYR A 503 -14.20 -20.03 -6.93
CA TYR A 503 -13.18 -19.27 -6.20
C TYR A 503 -12.03 -20.18 -5.77
N VAL A 504 -10.83 -19.61 -5.73
CA VAL A 504 -9.72 -20.20 -4.96
C VAL A 504 -9.93 -19.76 -3.51
N LEU A 505 -9.65 -20.66 -2.55
CA LEU A 505 -9.70 -20.30 -1.14
C LEU A 505 -8.62 -19.26 -0.85
N GLY A 506 -9.07 -18.13 -0.29
CA GLY A 506 -8.18 -17.05 0.13
C GLY A 506 -7.35 -17.43 1.34
N ARG A 507 -6.31 -16.65 1.63
CA ARG A 507 -5.54 -16.83 2.87
C ARG A 507 -6.31 -16.22 4.04
N LEU A 508 -6.38 -16.96 5.14
CA LEU A 508 -6.92 -16.51 6.42
C LEU A 508 -5.78 -16.24 7.43
N PRO A 509 -6.05 -15.46 8.50
CA PRO A 509 -5.11 -15.31 9.61
C PRO A 509 -4.71 -16.66 10.24
N GLY A 510 -3.52 -16.71 10.85
CA GLY A 510 -3.04 -17.90 11.56
C GLY A 510 -2.61 -19.08 10.70
N GLY A 511 -2.60 -18.94 9.38
CA GLY A 511 -2.22 -20.04 8.48
C GLY A 511 -3.35 -21.01 8.18
N ASN A 512 -4.57 -20.71 8.62
CA ASN A 512 -5.77 -21.41 8.20
C ASN A 512 -5.87 -21.34 6.67
N LYS A 513 -5.96 -22.52 6.05
CA LYS A 513 -5.99 -22.70 4.59
C LYS A 513 -7.24 -23.42 4.15
#